data_AF-A0A0F2PCY7-F1
#
_entry.id   AF-A0A0F2PCY7-F1
#
_cell.length_a   1.000
_cell.length_b   1.000
_cell.length_c   1.000
_cell.angle_alpha   90.00
_cell.angle_beta   90.00
_cell.angle_gamma   90.00
#
_symmetry.space_group_name_H-M   'P 1'
#
loop_
_entity.id
_entity.type
_entity.pdbx_description
1 polymer ?
#
loop_
_entity_poly.entity_id
_entity_poly.type
_entity_poly.pdbx_seq_one_letter_code
_entity_poly.pdbx_strand_id
1 'polypeptide(L)' 'MLKKQIKPLIVFVIFLISFPQVAYAYIDPGTGSYIMQTILAAVLGFAFIIKTYWNKIKLVFKNFKHK' A
#
# COMPACT_ATOMS: atom_id res chain seq x y z
N MET A 1 31.00 -42.83 14.69
CA MET A 1 29.84 -42.27 15.43
C MET A 1 29.53 -40.82 15.07
N LEU A 2 30.52 -39.93 14.96
CA LEU A 2 30.31 -38.49 14.73
C LEU A 2 29.48 -38.14 13.48
N LYS A 3 29.76 -38.77 12.33
CA LYS A 3 29.03 -38.51 11.06
C LYS A 3 27.54 -38.84 11.10
N LYS A 4 27.10 -39.74 11.99
CA LYS A 4 25.69 -40.14 12.13
C LYS A 4 24.85 -39.05 12.82
N GLN A 5 25.48 -38.20 13.62
CA GLN A 5 24.84 -37.09 14.35
C GLN A 5 24.71 -35.81 13.51
N ILE A 6 25.42 -35.70 12.39
CA ILE A 6 25.41 -34.50 11.53
C ILE A 6 24.09 -34.37 10.78
N LYS A 7 23.50 -35.49 10.33
CA LYS A 7 22.23 -35.49 9.59
C LYS A 7 21.04 -34.92 10.40
N PRO A 8 20.76 -35.36 11.63
CA PRO A 8 19.68 -34.78 12.42
C PRO A 8 19.95 -33.32 12.78
N LEU A 9 21.21 -32.94 12.98
CA LEU A 9 21.60 -31.55 13.22
C LEU A 9 21.25 -30.64 12.02
N ILE A 10 21.54 -31.09 10.81
CA ILE A 10 21.19 -30.36 9.58
C ILE A 10 19.68 -30.19 9.46
N VAL A 11 18.90 -31.26 9.69
CA VAL A 11 17.43 -31.21 9.65
C VAL A 11 16.89 -30.24 10.71
N PHE A 12 17.46 -30.26 11.91
CA PHE A 12 17.08 -29.34 12.99
C PHE A 12 17.38 -27.87 12.64
N VAL A 13 18.53 -27.59 12.04
CA VAL A 13 18.88 -26.23 11.57
C VAL A 13 17.94 -25.75 10.47
N ILE A 14 17.63 -26.61 9.49
CA ILE A 14 16.66 -26.28 8.43
C ILE A 14 15.28 -25.99 9.03
N PHE A 15 14.85 -26.78 10.01
CA PHE A 15 13.59 -26.58 10.72
C PHE A 15 13.55 -25.22 11.42
N LEU A 16 14.61 -24.84 12.14
CA LEU A 16 14.69 -23.55 12.84
C LEU A 16 14.65 -22.34 11.88
N ILE A 17 15.31 -22.42 10.72
CA ILE A 17 15.32 -21.34 9.72
C ILE A 17 13.98 -21.24 8.98
N SER A 18 13.22 -22.33 8.92
CA SER A 18 11.92 -22.38 8.24
C SER A 18 10.79 -21.73 9.05
N PHE A 19 11.03 -21.36 10.31
CA PHE A 19 10.03 -20.62 11.08
C PHE A 19 9.96 -19.17 10.58
N PRO A 20 8.79 -18.71 10.10
CA PRO A 20 8.63 -17.33 9.67
C PRO A 20 8.85 -16.41 10.88
N GLN A 21 9.81 -15.50 10.76
CA GLN A 21 9.98 -14.44 11.76
C GLN A 21 8.88 -13.40 11.60
N VAL A 22 8.51 -12.76 12.72
CA VAL A 22 7.53 -11.67 12.72
C VAL A 22 8.06 -10.52 11.86
N ALA A 23 7.40 -10.26 10.73
CA ALA A 23 7.72 -9.15 9.85
C ALA A 23 7.06 -7.87 10.39
N TYR A 24 7.86 -7.04 11.07
CA TYR A 24 7.42 -5.74 11.55
C TYR A 24 7.43 -4.75 10.38
N ALA A 25 6.28 -4.51 9.76
CA ALA A 25 6.06 -3.52 8.70
C ALA A 25 6.78 -3.81 7.35
N TYR A 26 6.50 -4.97 6.75
CA TYR A 26 6.77 -5.17 5.33
C TYR A 26 5.71 -4.39 4.53
N ILE A 27 6.12 -3.30 3.88
CA ILE A 27 5.33 -2.75 2.78
C ILE A 27 5.49 -3.76 1.65
N ASP A 28 4.50 -4.64 1.50
CA ASP A 28 4.51 -5.60 0.40
C ASP A 28 4.68 -4.84 -0.92
N PRO A 29 5.40 -5.38 -1.91
CA PRO A 29 5.55 -4.72 -3.21
C PRO A 29 4.18 -4.34 -3.83
N GLY A 30 3.12 -5.08 -3.52
CA GLY A 30 1.74 -4.74 -3.89
C GLY A 30 1.17 -3.52 -3.14
N THR A 31 1.52 -3.34 -1.86
CA THR A 31 1.09 -2.20 -1.04
C THR A 31 1.68 -0.89 -1.57
N GLY A 32 2.93 -0.91 -2.05
CA GLY A 32 3.53 0.26 -2.72
C GLY A 32 2.76 0.69 -3.98
N SER A 33 2.39 -0.27 -4.83
CA SER A 33 1.56 -0.01 -6.02
C SER A 33 0.15 0.49 -5.66
N TYR A 34 -0.45 -0.05 -4.61
CA TYR A 34 -1.79 0.34 -4.16
C TYR A 34 -1.85 1.80 -3.69
N ILE A 35 -0.82 2.27 -2.98
CA ILE A 35 -0.71 3.67 -2.56
C ILE A 35 -0.69 4.59 -3.78
N MET A 36 0.14 4.27 -4.78
CA MET A 36 0.23 5.06 -6.01
C MET A 36 -1.09 5.08 -6.78
N GLN A 37 -1.77 3.93 -6.89
CA GLN A 37 -3.08 3.85 -7.52
C GLN A 37 -4.13 4.69 -6.79
N THR A 38 -4.12 4.66 -5.45
CA THR A 38 -5.07 5.43 -4.63
C THR A 38 -4.85 6.93 -4.80
N ILE A 39 -3.60 7.39 -4.80
CA ILE A 39 -3.26 8.80 -5.06
C ILE A 39 -3.72 9.21 -6.46
N LEU A 40 -3.44 8.38 -7.47
CA LEU A 40 -3.81 8.67 -8.85
C LEU A 40 -5.34 8.73 -9.02
N ALA A 41 -6.07 7.79 -8.42
CA ALA A 41 -7.52 7.77 -8.41
C ALA A 41 -8.10 9.03 -7.74
N ALA A 42 -7.53 9.46 -6.61
CA ALA A 42 -7.95 10.67 -5.92
C ALA A 42 -7.72 11.93 -6.78
N VAL A 43 -6.54 12.07 -7.40
CA VAL A 43 -6.21 13.23 -8.25
C VAL A 43 -7.12 13.28 -9.47
N LEU A 44 -7.27 12.16 -10.20
CA LEU A 44 -8.10 12.09 -11.39
C LEU A 44 -9.58 12.29 -11.06
N GLY A 45 -10.08 11.67 -9.99
CA GLY A 45 -11.45 11.84 -9.51
C GLY A 45 -11.74 13.29 -9.12
N PHE A 46 -10.82 13.93 -8.38
CA PHE A 46 -10.96 15.34 -8.00
C PHE A 46 -10.97 16.27 -9.22
N ALA A 47 -10.03 16.08 -10.16
CA ALA A 47 -9.98 16.85 -11.39
C ALA A 47 -11.26 16.68 -12.22
N PHE A 48 -11.79 15.46 -12.30
CA PHE A 48 -13.05 15.16 -12.98
C PHE A 48 -14.25 15.85 -12.33
N ILE A 49 -14.35 15.84 -11.00
CA ILE A 49 -15.41 16.52 -10.25
C ILE A 49 -15.35 18.03 -10.51
N ILE A 50 -14.16 18.65 -10.40
CA ILE A 50 -13.99 20.09 -10.69
C ILE A 50 -14.45 20.40 -12.12
N LYS A 51 -14.01 19.62 -13.10
CA LYS A 51 -14.38 19.82 -14.51
C LYS A 51 -15.89 19.72 -14.71
N THR A 52 -16.51 18.70 -14.11
CA THR A 52 -17.96 18.42 -14.25
C THR A 52 -18.81 19.53 -13.62
N TYR A 53 -18.38 20.03 -12.46
CA TYR A 53 -19.15 21.00 -11.68
C TYR A 53 -18.66 22.45 -11.81
N TRP A 54 -17.76 22.75 -12.76
CA TRP A 54 -17.14 24.08 -12.92
C TRP A 54 -18.14 25.23 -12.92
N ASN A 55 -19.29 25.06 -13.60
CA ASN A 55 -20.33 26.08 -13.63
C ASN A 55 -21.03 26.27 -12.28
N LYS A 56 -21.28 25.19 -11.53
CA LYS A 56 -21.86 25.28 -10.18
C LYS A 56 -20.87 25.92 -9.21
N ILE A 57 -19.60 25.55 -9.29
CA ILE A 57 -18.50 26.14 -8.52
C ILE A 57 -18.46 27.66 -8.76
N LYS A 58 -18.44 28.11 -10.02
CA LYS A 58 -18.48 29.54 -10.36
C LYS A 58 -19.72 30.26 -9.80
N LEU A 59 -20.89 29.62 -9.83
CA LEU A 59 -22.12 30.19 -9.27
C LEU A 59 -22.05 30.36 -7.75
N VAL A 60 -21.49 29.39 -7.03
CA VAL A 60 -21.25 29.51 -5.59
C VAL A 60 -20.37 30.72 -5.31
N PHE A 61 -19.22 30.86 -5.97
CA PHE A 61 -18.35 32.02 -5.79
C PHE A 61 -19.00 33.35 -6.19
N LYS A 62 -19.85 33.37 -7.22
CA LYS A 62 -20.61 34.56 -7.62
C LYS A 62 -21.62 34.97 -6.53
N ASN A 63 -22.33 34.00 -5.95
CA ASN A 63 -23.31 34.25 -4.89
C ASN A 63 -22.64 34.75 -3.60
N PHE A 64 -21.43 34.25 -3.29
CA PHE A 64 -20.63 34.77 -2.18
C PHE A 64 -20.20 36.23 -2.38
N LYS A 65 -19.99 36.69 -3.62
CA LYS A 65 -19.61 38.08 -3.91
C LYS A 65 -20.78 39.07 -3.85
N HIS A 66 -22.02 38.57 -3.93
CA HIS A 66 -23.23 39.40 -4.01
C HIS A 66 -23.97 39.52 -2.67
N LYS A 67 -23.50 38.80 -1.65
CA LYS A 67 -23.83 38.96 -0.23
C LYS A 67 -22.76 39.81 0.42
#